data_AF-A0A3N5JZI3-F1
#
_entry.id   AF-A0A3N5JZI3-F1
#
_cell.length_a   1.000
_cell.length_b   1.000
_cell.length_c   1.000
_cell.angle_alpha   90.00
_cell.angle_beta   90.00
_cell.angle_gamma   90.00
#
_symmetry.space_group_name_H-M   'P 1'
#
loop_
_entity.id
_entity.type
_entity.pdbx_description
1 polymer ?
#
loop_
_entity_poly.entity_id
_entity_poly.type
_entity_poly.pdbx_seq_one_letter_code
_entity_poly.pdbx_strand_id
1 'polypeptide(L)'
;MRQAGLDRGQALAWAVEQLPKLQALGGSAWLDELQGLADGARIPLAAAVALQVRPGTGFMPDGCTSLGVSGDASATGLPLGAQNRDLVPAYRERMCVLRLRPQGRPALLMHAVPGELGGVGLHQPGVVDSLIEA
;
A
#
# COMPACT_ATOMS: atom_id res chain seq x y z
N MET A 1 -7.68 -19.79 11.44
CA MET A 1 -8.63 -19.32 10.39
C MET A 1 -7.89 -19.29 9.06
N ARG A 2 -8.22 -20.22 8.14
CA ARG A 2 -7.80 -20.16 6.73
C ARG A 2 -8.97 -19.60 5.95
N GLN A 3 -8.84 -18.39 5.44
CA GLN A 3 -9.83 -17.78 4.54
C GLN A 3 -9.07 -17.46 3.25
N ALA A 4 -9.29 -18.28 2.22
CA ALA A 4 -8.71 -18.31 0.87
C ALA A 4 -7.36 -19.03 0.63
N GLY A 5 -7.48 -20.32 0.26
CA GLY A 5 -7.05 -20.81 -1.06
C GLY A 5 -5.63 -21.33 -1.25
N LEU A 6 -4.60 -20.52 -1.00
CA LEU A 6 -3.23 -20.83 -1.45
C LEU A 6 -2.30 -21.07 -0.27
N ASP A 7 -1.45 -22.09 -0.37
CA ASP A 7 -0.29 -22.20 0.50
C ASP A 7 0.77 -21.14 0.14
N ARG A 8 1.80 -21.04 0.97
CA ARG A 8 2.87 -20.04 0.78
C ARG A 8 3.55 -20.16 -0.58
N GLY A 9 3.84 -21.38 -1.05
CA GLY A 9 4.50 -21.60 -2.33
C GLY A 9 3.61 -21.15 -3.49
N GLN A 10 2.34 -21.55 -3.45
CA GLN A 10 1.34 -21.14 -4.44
C GLN A 10 1.12 -19.63 -4.47
N ALA A 11 1.06 -18.97 -3.30
CA ALA A 11 0.90 -17.53 -3.19
C ALA A 11 2.10 -16.77 -3.79
N LEU A 12 3.32 -17.25 -3.57
CA LEU A 12 4.54 -16.66 -4.14
C LEU A 12 4.60 -16.87 -5.66
N ALA A 13 4.23 -18.05 -6.16
CA ALA A 13 4.18 -18.32 -7.60
C ALA A 13 3.17 -17.41 -8.29
N TRP A 14 1.95 -17.31 -7.75
CA TRP A 14 0.92 -16.41 -8.28
C TRP A 14 1.35 -14.95 -8.26
N ALA A 15 2.08 -14.50 -7.23
CA ALA A 15 2.57 -13.13 -7.14
C ALA A 15 3.54 -12.81 -8.28
N VAL A 16 4.45 -13.74 -8.61
CA VAL A 16 5.39 -13.61 -9.73
C VAL A 16 4.64 -13.50 -11.07
N GLU A 17 3.54 -14.22 -11.26
CA GLU A 17 2.70 -14.11 -12.47
C GLU A 17 2.11 -12.71 -12.66
N GLN A 18 2.00 -11.90 -11.61
CA GLN A 18 1.49 -10.53 -11.71
C GLN A 18 2.57 -9.51 -12.11
N LEU A 19 3.86 -9.87 -12.12
CA LEU A 19 4.97 -8.95 -12.44
C LEU A 19 4.79 -8.19 -13.76
N PRO A 20 4.37 -8.81 -14.89
CA PRO A 20 4.17 -8.07 -16.12
C PRO A 20 3.13 -6.94 -16.00
N LYS A 21 2.05 -7.17 -15.23
CA LYS A 21 1.03 -6.15 -14.96
C LYS A 21 1.57 -5.02 -14.10
N LEU A 22 2.31 -5.37 -13.03
CA LEU A 22 2.95 -4.38 -12.17
C LEU A 22 3.96 -3.53 -12.93
N GLN A 23 4.76 -4.15 -13.80
CA GLN A 23 5.72 -3.44 -14.65
C GLN A 23 5.02 -2.52 -15.66
N ALA A 24 3.88 -2.95 -16.22
CA ALA A 24 3.09 -2.11 -17.13
C ALA A 24 2.52 -0.86 -16.43
N LEU A 25 2.16 -0.97 -15.14
CA LEU A 25 1.63 0.15 -14.34
C LEU A 25 2.72 1.07 -13.78
N GLY A 26 3.79 0.49 -13.24
CA GLY A 26 4.82 1.21 -12.47
C GLY A 26 6.12 1.50 -13.23
N GLY A 27 6.29 0.94 -14.43
CA GLY A 27 7.53 1.03 -15.20
C GLY A 27 8.71 0.34 -14.52
N SER A 28 9.94 0.63 -15.00
CA SER A 28 11.17 0.02 -14.47
C SER A 28 11.51 0.48 -13.06
N ALA A 29 11.22 1.74 -12.70
CA ALA A 29 11.50 2.28 -11.38
C ALA A 29 10.78 1.49 -10.25
N TRP A 30 9.59 0.96 -10.54
CA TRP A 30 8.87 0.11 -9.59
C TRP A 30 9.54 -1.24 -9.36
N LEU A 31 10.14 -1.83 -10.40
CA LEU A 31 10.89 -3.07 -10.27
C LEU A 31 12.17 -2.87 -9.45
N ASP A 32 12.86 -1.74 -9.65
CA ASP A 32 14.04 -1.37 -8.86
C ASP A 32 13.67 -1.22 -7.37
N GLU A 33 12.52 -0.61 -7.08
CA GLU A 33 12.04 -0.45 -5.70
C GLU A 33 11.64 -1.79 -5.05
N LEU A 34 11.00 -2.69 -5.81
CA LEU A 34 10.71 -4.06 -5.39
C LEU A 34 11.99 -4.86 -5.10
N GLN A 35 13.02 -4.72 -5.94
CA GLN A 35 14.31 -5.36 -5.73
C GLN A 35 15.01 -4.79 -4.49
N GLY A 36 15.02 -3.46 -4.33
CA GLY A 36 15.59 -2.80 -3.15
C GLY A 36 14.89 -3.22 -1.85
N LEU A 37 13.56 -3.36 -1.87
CA LEU A 37 12.80 -3.92 -0.75
C LEU A 37 13.23 -5.36 -0.44
N ALA A 38 13.32 -6.22 -1.46
CA ALA A 38 13.70 -7.61 -1.29
C ALA A 38 15.10 -7.74 -0.66
N ASP A 39 16.07 -6.97 -1.17
CA ASP A 39 17.45 -6.95 -0.70
C ASP A 39 17.55 -6.43 0.73
N GLY A 40 16.92 -5.28 1.01
CA GLY A 40 16.93 -4.64 2.33
C GLY A 40 16.26 -5.49 3.40
N ALA A 41 15.16 -6.17 3.07
CA ALA A 41 14.46 -7.06 3.98
C ALA A 41 15.04 -8.49 4.02
N ARG A 42 15.98 -8.82 3.13
CA ARG A 42 16.56 -10.17 2.94
C ARG A 42 15.49 -11.23 2.70
N ILE A 43 14.54 -10.91 1.82
CA ILE A 43 13.47 -11.82 1.39
C ILE A 43 13.57 -12.08 -0.12
N PRO A 44 13.04 -13.20 -0.64
CA PRO A 44 12.97 -13.41 -2.08
C PRO A 44 12.14 -12.33 -2.77
N LEU A 45 12.49 -11.94 -4.01
CA LEU A 45 11.72 -10.98 -4.82
C LEU A 45 10.23 -11.37 -4.91
N ALA A 46 9.94 -12.66 -5.07
CA ALA A 46 8.57 -13.17 -5.08
C ALA A 46 7.77 -12.80 -3.81
N ALA A 47 8.44 -12.75 -2.65
CA ALA A 47 7.82 -12.35 -1.39
C ALA A 47 7.60 -10.83 -1.34
N ALA A 48 8.55 -10.03 -1.82
CA ALA A 48 8.38 -8.57 -1.95
C ALA A 48 7.22 -8.22 -2.90
N VAL A 49 7.09 -8.95 -4.02
CA VAL A 49 5.97 -8.81 -4.97
C VAL A 49 4.66 -9.22 -4.30
N ALA A 50 4.63 -10.35 -3.60
CA ALA A 50 3.44 -10.83 -2.90
C ALA A 50 2.88 -9.83 -1.89
N LEU A 51 3.73 -9.01 -1.26
CA LEU A 51 3.29 -7.94 -0.37
C LEU A 51 2.52 -6.82 -1.09
N GLN A 52 2.77 -6.59 -2.39
CA GLN A 52 2.07 -5.56 -3.17
C GLN A 52 0.73 -6.03 -3.69
N VAL A 53 0.70 -7.27 -4.19
CA VAL A 53 -0.51 -7.82 -4.85
C VAL A 53 -1.42 -8.56 -3.90
N ARG A 54 -1.00 -8.71 -2.62
CA ARG A 54 -1.67 -9.46 -1.54
C ARG A 54 -2.41 -10.66 -2.13
N PRO A 55 -1.70 -11.75 -2.50
CA PRO A 55 -2.29 -12.90 -3.16
C PRO A 55 -3.61 -13.23 -2.50
N GLY A 56 -4.70 -13.26 -3.28
CA GLY A 56 -6.11 -13.20 -2.84
C GLY A 56 -6.53 -14.29 -1.85
N THR A 57 -5.90 -14.28 -0.68
CA THR A 57 -5.80 -15.37 0.29
C THR A 57 -6.24 -14.92 1.68
N GLY A 58 -7.04 -13.87 1.74
CA GLY A 58 -7.62 -13.37 2.98
C GLY A 58 -8.73 -12.40 2.64
N PHE A 59 -9.92 -12.68 3.16
CA PHE A 59 -10.98 -11.70 3.33
C PHE A 59 -10.36 -10.38 3.79
N MET A 60 -10.38 -9.35 2.93
CA MET A 60 -10.17 -7.99 3.41
C MET A 60 -11.46 -7.59 4.10
N PRO A 61 -11.42 -7.21 5.39
CA PRO A 61 -12.61 -6.75 6.05
C PRO A 61 -13.10 -5.49 5.33
N ASP A 62 -14.36 -5.52 4.89
CA ASP A 62 -15.10 -4.29 4.58
C ASP A 62 -15.14 -3.42 5.84
N GLY A 63 -15.03 -2.10 5.70
CA GLY A 63 -15.16 -1.18 6.84
C GLY A 63 -14.43 0.16 6.72
N CYS A 64 -13.44 0.25 5.83
CA CYS A 64 -12.77 1.52 5.59
C CYS A 64 -13.79 2.61 5.21
N THR A 65 -13.75 3.71 5.93
CA THR A 65 -14.61 4.90 5.78
C THR A 65 -13.71 6.09 5.56
N SER A 66 -13.98 6.86 4.52
CA SER A 66 -13.24 8.06 4.17
C SER A 66 -14.11 9.31 4.30
N LEU A 67 -13.48 10.42 4.66
CA LEU A 67 -14.08 11.74 4.75
C LEU A 67 -13.29 12.73 3.91
N GLY A 68 -14.00 13.50 3.10
CA GLY A 68 -13.47 14.68 2.41
C GLY A 68 -14.32 15.90 2.74
N VAL A 69 -13.68 17.01 3.11
CA VAL A 69 -14.32 18.30 3.36
C VAL A 69 -13.63 19.35 2.51
N SER A 70 -14.39 20.10 1.72
CA SER A 70 -13.87 21.22 0.94
C SER A 70 -13.45 22.39 1.84
N GLY A 71 -12.55 23.24 1.36
CA GLY A 71 -12.01 24.33 2.16
C GLY A 71 -13.08 25.30 2.67
N ASP A 72 -14.08 25.61 1.85
CA ASP A 72 -15.24 26.46 2.18
C ASP A 72 -16.18 25.86 3.23
N ALA A 73 -16.16 24.53 3.40
CA ALA A 73 -16.90 23.82 4.44
C ALA A 73 -16.07 23.51 5.70
N SER A 74 -14.81 23.94 5.74
CA SER A 74 -13.89 23.70 6.86
C SER A 74 -13.69 24.94 7.73
N ALA A 75 -13.50 24.78 9.05
CA ALA A 75 -13.21 25.89 9.96
C ALA A 75 -11.85 26.58 9.66
N THR A 76 -10.94 25.87 8.99
CA THR A 76 -9.59 26.35 8.64
C THR A 76 -9.51 27.01 7.27
N GLY A 77 -10.56 26.96 6.44
CA GLY A 77 -10.51 27.38 5.03
C GLY A 77 -9.66 26.46 4.14
N LEU A 78 -9.25 25.28 4.65
CA LEU A 78 -8.35 24.34 3.98
C LEU A 78 -9.06 22.99 3.80
N PRO A 79 -8.90 22.29 2.66
CA PRO A 79 -9.53 20.99 2.47
C PRO A 79 -9.02 19.99 3.51
N LEU A 80 -9.92 19.14 4.01
CA LEU A 80 -9.60 18.07 4.95
C LEU A 80 -9.85 16.72 4.29
N GLY A 81 -8.92 15.80 4.48
CA GLY A 81 -9.04 14.40 4.07
C GLY A 81 -8.70 13.49 5.24
N ALA A 82 -9.52 12.46 5.47
CA ALA A 82 -9.30 11.49 6.53
C ALA A 82 -9.88 10.12 6.15
N GLN A 83 -9.35 9.06 6.76
CA GLN A 83 -9.85 7.71 6.60
C GLN A 83 -9.53 6.87 7.85
N ASN A 84 -10.44 5.99 8.29
CA ASN A 84 -10.05 4.84 9.11
C ASN A 84 -9.60 3.69 8.21
N ARG A 85 -8.57 2.96 8.64
CA ARG A 85 -8.07 1.79 7.93
C ARG A 85 -8.40 0.54 8.73
N ASP A 86 -9.48 -0.13 8.32
CA ASP A 86 -9.94 -1.34 8.98
C ASP A 86 -9.18 -2.55 8.40
N LEU A 87 -8.37 -3.16 9.25
CA LEU A 87 -7.55 -4.33 8.95
C LEU A 87 -7.78 -5.37 10.03
N VAL A 88 -7.42 -6.64 9.75
CA VAL A 88 -7.48 -7.68 10.78
C VAL A 88 -6.57 -7.30 11.97
N PRO A 89 -6.91 -7.68 13.22
CA PRO A 89 -6.21 -7.23 14.43
C PRO A 89 -4.69 -7.45 14.42
N ALA A 90 -4.22 -8.47 13.70
CA ALA A 90 -2.80 -8.77 13.54
C ALA A 90 -1.97 -7.63 12.91
N TYR A 91 -2.59 -6.66 12.23
CA TYR A 91 -1.90 -5.51 11.66
C TYR A 91 -1.70 -4.36 12.64
N ARG A 92 -2.49 -4.27 13.73
CA ARG A 92 -2.52 -3.11 14.63
C ARG A 92 -1.13 -2.74 15.17
N GLU A 93 -0.32 -3.73 15.51
CA GLU A 93 1.03 -3.53 16.09
C GLU A 93 2.14 -3.53 15.03
N ARG A 94 1.80 -3.74 13.76
CA ARG A 94 2.76 -3.89 12.66
C ARG A 94 2.79 -2.68 11.74
N MET A 95 1.76 -1.85 11.77
CA MET A 95 1.66 -0.64 10.99
C MET A 95 2.85 0.29 11.22
N CYS A 96 3.34 0.91 10.16
CA CYS A 96 4.40 1.92 10.21
C CYS A 96 4.01 3.18 9.45
N VAL A 97 4.72 4.27 9.74
CA VAL A 97 4.65 5.51 8.98
C VAL A 97 5.96 5.65 8.20
N LEU A 98 5.86 5.75 6.88
CA LEU A 98 7.01 5.89 5.98
C LEU A 98 7.01 7.30 5.39
N ARG A 99 8.18 7.93 5.40
CA ARG A 99 8.43 9.19 4.70
C ARG A 99 9.36 8.93 3.52
N LEU A 100 8.82 8.98 2.31
CA LEU A 100 9.57 8.79 1.07
C LEU A 100 9.95 10.14 0.46
N ARG A 101 11.18 10.26 -0.01
CA ARG A 101 11.73 11.46 -0.68
C ARG A 101 12.38 11.07 -2.01
N PRO A 102 11.58 10.63 -2.99
CA PRO A 102 12.11 10.24 -4.29
C PRO A 102 12.74 11.45 -5.00
N GLN A 103 13.83 11.22 -5.75
CA GLN A 103 14.50 12.28 -6.50
C GLN A 103 13.63 12.70 -7.69
N GLY A 104 13.39 14.01 -7.83
CA GLY A 104 12.62 14.57 -8.95
C GLY A 104 11.12 14.21 -8.93
N ARG A 105 10.61 13.65 -7.83
CA ARG A 105 9.19 13.30 -7.63
C ARG A 105 8.69 13.84 -6.29
N PRO A 106 7.38 14.01 -6.09
CA PRO A 106 6.85 14.50 -4.82
C PRO A 106 7.22 13.63 -3.62
N ALA A 107 7.49 14.25 -2.47
CA ALA A 107 7.63 13.52 -1.22
C ALA A 107 6.26 12.97 -0.78
N LEU A 108 6.29 11.78 -0.17
CA LEU A 108 5.11 11.06 0.34
C LEU A 108 5.29 10.79 1.83
N LEU A 109 4.21 10.90 2.60
CA LEU A 109 4.09 10.37 3.95
C LEU A 109 2.94 9.37 3.95
N MET A 110 3.21 8.09 4.23
CA MET A 110 2.21 7.02 4.15
C MET A 110 2.15 6.21 5.44
N HIS A 111 0.94 5.79 5.81
CA HIS A 111 0.67 4.78 6.80
C HIS A 111 0.48 3.42 6.09
N ALA A 112 1.35 2.47 6.41
CA ALA A 112 1.53 1.27 5.60
C ALA A 112 1.81 0.04 6.45
N VAL A 113 1.53 -1.15 5.89
CA VAL A 113 2.10 -2.39 6.42
C VAL A 113 3.56 -2.47 5.95
N PRO A 114 4.51 -2.92 6.79
CA PRO A 114 5.90 -3.10 6.41
C PRO A 114 6.05 -3.91 5.13
N GLY A 115 6.76 -3.32 4.16
CA GLY A 115 6.98 -3.90 2.83
C GLY A 115 5.91 -3.57 1.80
N GLU A 116 4.84 -2.84 2.14
CA GLU A 116 4.00 -2.17 1.13
C GLU A 116 4.74 -0.97 0.54
N LEU A 117 4.75 -0.89 -0.79
CA LEU A 117 5.27 0.26 -1.53
C LEU A 117 4.16 1.28 -1.88
N GLY A 118 2.89 0.91 -1.65
CA GLY A 118 1.73 1.79 -1.77
C GLY A 118 0.79 1.64 -0.57
N GLY A 119 0.47 2.75 0.09
CA GLY A 119 -0.39 2.81 1.26
C GLY A 119 -1.29 4.04 1.27
N VAL A 120 -1.94 4.31 2.40
CA VAL A 120 -2.78 5.50 2.60
C VAL A 120 -1.90 6.64 3.10
N GLY A 121 -2.05 7.86 2.59
CA GLY A 121 -1.11 8.90 2.95
C GLY A 121 -1.38 10.27 2.36
N LEU A 122 -0.35 11.10 2.39
CA LEU A 122 -0.34 12.44 1.85
C LEU A 122 0.94 12.69 1.06
N HIS A 123 0.80 13.28 -0.13
CA HIS A 123 1.94 13.62 -0.97
C HIS A 123 1.95 15.12 -1.31
N GLN A 124 3.14 15.66 -1.56
CA GLN A 124 3.27 17.08 -1.96
C GLN A 124 2.59 17.30 -3.33
N PRO A 125 1.79 18.36 -3.52
CA PRO A 125 1.71 19.58 -2.69
C PRO A 125 0.70 19.57 -1.51
N GLY A 126 0.13 18.43 -1.12
CA GLY A 126 -0.85 18.31 -0.04
C GLY A 126 -2.06 17.45 -0.41
N VAL A 127 -1.92 16.59 -1.41
CA VAL A 127 -2.96 15.65 -1.84
C VAL A 127 -3.03 14.52 -0.82
N VAL A 128 -4.25 14.18 -0.40
CA VAL A 128 -4.52 13.06 0.50
C VAL A 128 -5.00 11.88 -0.34
N ASP A 129 -4.25 10.78 -0.26
CA ASP A 129 -4.62 9.51 -0.87
C ASP A 129 -5.34 8.65 0.16
N SER A 130 -6.57 8.27 -0.16
CA SER A 130 -7.36 7.29 0.59
C SER A 130 -7.65 6.08 -0.28
N LEU A 131 -7.62 4.88 0.31
CA LEU A 131 -8.01 3.67 -0.40
C LEU A 131 -9.53 3.57 -0.34
N ILE A 132 -10.21 4.09 -1.36
CA ILE A 132 -11.64 3.88 -1.58
C ILE A 132 -11.75 2.70 -2.54
N GLU A 133 -12.14 1.53 -2.04
CA GLU A 133 -12.74 0.52 -2.92
C GLU A 133 -14.19 0.97 -3.13
N ALA A 134 -14.50 1.40 -4.35
CA ALA A 134 -15.84 1.81 -4.77
C ALA A 134 -16.64 0.60 -5.28
#